data_AF-A0A1A9S304-F1
#
_entry.id   AF-A0A1A9S304-F1
#
_cell.length_a   1.000
_cell.length_b   1.000
_cell.length_c   1.000
_cell.angle_alpha   90.00
_cell.angle_beta   90.00
_cell.angle_gamma   90.00
#
_symmetry.space_group_name_H-M   'P 1'
#
loop_
_entity.id
_entity.type
_entity.pdbx_description
1 polymer ?
#
loop_
_entity_poly.entity_id
_entity_poly.type
_entity_poly.pdbx_seq_one_letter_code
_entity_poly.pdbx_strand_id
1 'polypeptide(L)'
;MMKQMMAATLSLCLLAPAYAKDAERLDQLVFARQARMAAQYLGEQASSLVVDHFLAMTPEQQSEFDRLLADKQQAARWESEMRGQVMQQFVGYIAQCYAENKADLCAYRDIAGRSIMRKALEQSNDKQPIMPLHEQTQSWITSHQQQAVETE
;
A
#
# COMPACT_ATOMS: atom_id res chain seq x y z
N MET A 1 -3.43 14.08 28.07
CA MET A 1 -4.30 13.69 26.93
C MET A 1 -4.05 14.49 25.64
N MET A 2 -3.42 15.67 25.64
CA MET A 2 -3.16 16.44 24.40
C MET A 2 -2.02 15.95 23.49
N LYS A 3 -1.07 15.14 23.99
CA LYS A 3 0.09 14.69 23.18
C LYS A 3 -0.25 13.57 22.18
N GLN A 4 -1.32 12.81 22.40
CA GLN A 4 -1.72 11.73 21.48
C GLN A 4 -2.56 12.24 20.28
N MET A 5 -3.25 13.38 20.43
CA MET A 5 -4.02 13.97 19.32
C MET A 5 -3.14 14.61 18.24
N MET A 6 -1.91 15.06 18.58
CA MET A 6 -0.99 15.64 17.60
C MET A 6 -0.27 14.59 16.74
N ALA A 7 -0.03 13.38 17.27
CA ALA A 7 0.61 12.31 16.49
C ALA A 7 -0.32 11.76 15.39
N ALA A 8 -1.63 11.73 15.65
CA ALA A 8 -2.62 11.32 14.66
C ALA A 8 -2.74 12.34 13.51
N THR A 9 -2.65 13.64 13.80
CA THR A 9 -2.74 14.70 12.79
C THR A 9 -1.46 14.84 11.96
N LEU A 10 -0.27 14.70 12.57
CA LEU A 10 1.01 14.71 11.83
C LEU A 10 1.18 13.51 10.88
N SER A 11 0.61 12.34 11.23
CA SER A 11 0.62 11.16 10.35
C SER A 11 -0.29 11.32 9.13
N LEU A 12 -1.36 12.12 9.25
CA LEU A 12 -2.26 12.46 8.14
C LEU A 12 -1.62 13.48 7.17
N CYS A 13 -0.78 14.41 7.65
CA CYS A 13 -0.11 15.39 6.79
C CYS A 13 1.09 14.80 6.02
N LEU A 14 1.73 13.75 6.54
CA LEU A 14 2.82 13.03 5.85
C LEU A 14 2.30 12.07 4.76
N LEU A 15 0.98 11.97 4.59
CA LEU A 15 0.29 11.26 3.52
C LEU A 15 -0.36 12.21 2.51
N ALA A 16 0.02 13.50 2.49
CA ALA A 16 -0.27 14.35 1.33
C ALA A 16 0.37 13.66 0.11
N PRO A 17 -0.42 13.04 -0.79
CA PRO A 17 0.12 12.08 -1.72
C PRO A 17 0.91 12.82 -2.81
N ALA A 18 1.85 12.11 -3.43
CA ALA A 18 2.41 12.42 -4.75
C ALA A 18 1.34 12.44 -5.90
N TYR A 19 0.06 12.61 -5.54
CA TYR A 19 -1.12 12.76 -6.37
C TYR A 19 -1.85 14.05 -6.03
N ALA A 20 -1.15 15.10 -5.58
CA ALA A 20 -1.77 16.39 -5.24
C ALA A 20 -2.67 16.94 -6.37
N LYS A 21 -2.39 16.60 -7.63
CA LYS A 21 -3.28 16.91 -8.77
C LYS A 21 -4.59 16.11 -8.80
N ASP A 22 -4.59 14.87 -8.31
CA ASP A 22 -5.81 14.04 -8.25
C ASP A 22 -6.54 14.21 -6.91
N ALA A 23 -5.84 14.62 -5.84
CA ALA A 23 -6.40 14.85 -4.51
C ALA A 23 -7.41 16.01 -4.42
N GLU A 24 -7.36 16.97 -5.36
CA GLU A 24 -8.39 18.03 -5.49
C GLU A 24 -9.71 17.49 -6.08
N ARG A 25 -9.69 16.34 -6.77
CA ARG A 25 -10.88 15.75 -7.43
C ARG A 25 -11.54 14.62 -6.65
N LEU A 26 -10.88 14.10 -5.63
CA LEU A 26 -11.38 13.00 -4.81
C LEU A 26 -12.17 13.56 -3.62
N ASP A 27 -13.33 12.96 -3.29
CA ASP A 27 -13.97 13.22 -2.00
C ASP A 27 -12.98 12.84 -0.89
N GLN A 28 -12.43 13.85 -0.23
CA GLN A 28 -11.32 13.69 0.69
C GLN A 28 -11.68 12.79 1.89
N LEU A 29 -12.93 12.82 2.35
CA LEU A 29 -13.37 11.98 3.46
C LEU A 29 -13.49 10.51 3.03
N VAL A 30 -14.04 10.27 1.84
CA VAL A 30 -14.15 8.92 1.28
C VAL A 30 -12.77 8.36 0.94
N PHE A 31 -11.89 9.15 0.32
CA PHE A 31 -10.52 8.77 0.04
C PHE A 31 -9.74 8.47 1.32
N ALA A 32 -9.81 9.33 2.34
CA ALA A 32 -9.14 9.07 3.61
C ALA A 32 -9.61 7.77 4.27
N ARG A 33 -10.90 7.43 4.13
CA ARG A 33 -11.42 6.14 4.62
C ARG A 33 -10.84 4.97 3.83
N GLN A 34 -10.82 5.05 2.50
CA GLN A 34 -10.25 3.98 1.67
C GLN A 34 -8.74 3.82 1.87
N ALA A 35 -8.02 4.93 2.07
CA ALA A 35 -6.60 4.91 2.38
C ALA A 35 -6.30 4.23 3.71
N ARG A 36 -7.14 4.43 4.75
CA ARG A 36 -7.02 3.69 6.01
C ARG A 36 -7.22 2.19 5.82
N MET A 37 -8.23 1.80 5.04
CA MET A 37 -8.48 0.37 4.75
C MET A 37 -7.30 -0.26 3.99
N ALA A 38 -6.75 0.44 2.99
CA ALA A 38 -5.57 -0.02 2.26
C ALA A 38 -4.35 -0.16 3.19
N ALA A 39 -4.09 0.84 4.04
CA ALA A 39 -2.99 0.80 5.00
C ALA A 39 -3.12 -0.36 6.01
N GLN A 40 -4.33 -0.58 6.53
CA GLN A 40 -4.63 -1.68 7.44
C GLN A 40 -4.36 -3.03 6.77
N TYR A 41 -4.92 -3.25 5.57
CA TYR A 41 -4.72 -4.49 4.83
C TYR A 41 -3.23 -4.74 4.55
N LEU A 42 -2.50 -3.74 4.04
CA LEU A 42 -1.07 -3.87 3.75
C LEU A 42 -0.25 -4.20 5.00
N GLY A 43 -0.55 -3.56 6.14
CA GLY A 43 0.12 -3.83 7.41
C GLY A 43 -0.19 -5.22 7.96
N GLU A 44 -1.43 -5.68 7.85
CA GLU A 44 -1.87 -7.02 8.25
C GLU A 44 -1.20 -8.10 7.39
N GLN A 45 -1.20 -7.93 6.06
CA GLN A 45 -0.55 -8.88 5.15
C GLN A 45 0.96 -8.95 5.37
N ALA A 46 1.63 -7.80 5.55
CA ALA A 46 3.05 -7.77 5.87
C ALA A 46 3.35 -8.52 7.18
N SER A 47 2.53 -8.29 8.21
CA SER A 47 2.70 -8.95 9.51
C SER A 47 2.44 -10.45 9.43
N SER A 48 1.38 -10.87 8.73
CA SER A 48 1.05 -12.29 8.52
C SER A 48 2.18 -13.01 7.80
N LEU A 49 2.68 -12.45 6.70
CA LEU A 49 3.76 -13.07 5.92
C LEU A 49 5.02 -13.30 6.76
N VAL A 50 5.41 -12.35 7.59
CA VAL A 50 6.59 -12.50 8.47
C VAL A 50 6.36 -13.61 9.50
N VAL A 51 5.17 -13.62 10.13
CA VAL A 51 4.81 -14.64 11.13
C VAL A 51 4.73 -16.02 10.49
N ASP A 52 4.02 -16.16 9.37
CA ASP A 52 3.85 -17.43 8.66
C ASP A 52 5.20 -17.97 8.17
N HIS A 53 6.08 -17.09 7.69
CA HIS A 53 7.44 -17.48 7.29
C HIS A 53 8.24 -18.03 8.47
N PHE A 54 8.21 -17.36 9.63
CA PHE A 54 8.92 -17.80 10.82
C PHE A 54 8.34 -19.11 11.41
N LEU A 55 7.02 -19.25 11.43
CA LEU A 55 6.33 -20.44 11.96
C LEU A 55 6.51 -21.67 11.05
N ALA A 56 6.75 -21.48 9.76
CA ALA A 56 7.04 -22.57 8.83
C ALA A 56 8.47 -23.14 8.97
N MET A 57 9.36 -22.47 9.72
CA MET A 57 10.74 -22.90 9.91
C MET A 57 10.88 -23.94 11.04
N THR A 58 11.86 -24.83 10.88
CA THR A 58 12.43 -25.62 11.99
C THR A 58 13.23 -24.73 12.96
N PRO A 59 13.47 -25.15 14.21
CA PRO A 59 14.29 -24.39 15.15
C PRO A 59 15.70 -24.06 14.61
N GLU A 60 16.32 -24.99 13.88
CA GLU A 60 17.63 -24.78 13.25
C GLU A 60 17.56 -23.70 12.15
N GLN A 61 16.49 -23.69 11.36
CA GLN A 61 16.26 -22.65 10.35
C GLN A 61 15.97 -21.29 10.97
N GLN A 62 15.26 -21.23 12.10
CA GLN A 62 15.04 -19.97 12.84
C GLN A 62 16.36 -19.40 13.35
N SER A 63 17.25 -20.23 13.89
CA SER A 63 18.59 -19.78 14.30
C SER A 63 19.42 -19.27 13.13
N GLU A 64 19.34 -19.89 11.95
CA GLU A 64 19.99 -19.38 10.74
C GLU A 64 19.31 -18.09 10.24
N PHE A 65 17.99 -17.98 10.37
CA PHE A 65 17.25 -16.77 10.02
C PHE A 65 17.62 -15.58 10.90
N ASP A 66 17.82 -15.77 12.20
CA ASP A 66 18.36 -14.73 13.08
C ASP A 66 19.75 -14.27 12.63
N ARG A 67 20.58 -15.20 12.14
CA ARG A 67 21.89 -14.88 11.56
C ARG A 67 21.77 -14.14 10.22
N LEU A 68 20.79 -14.49 9.38
CA LEU A 68 20.46 -13.77 8.16
C LEU A 68 20.03 -12.33 8.46
N LEU A 69 19.21 -12.12 9.48
CA LEU A 69 18.75 -10.79 9.90
C LEU A 69 19.88 -9.91 10.47
N ALA A 70 20.93 -10.52 11.03
CA ALA A 70 22.12 -9.79 11.47
C ALA A 70 22.95 -9.24 10.28
N ASP A 71 22.83 -9.84 9.09
CA ASP A 71 23.45 -9.34 7.86
C ASP A 71 22.52 -8.34 7.15
N LYS A 72 22.93 -7.07 7.11
CA LYS A 72 22.13 -5.99 6.52
C LYS A 72 21.76 -6.22 5.06
N GLN A 73 22.64 -6.83 4.26
CA GLN A 73 22.38 -7.04 2.83
C GLN A 73 21.44 -8.23 2.61
N GLN A 74 21.48 -9.24 3.49
CA GLN A 74 20.57 -10.38 3.43
C GLN A 74 19.19 -9.99 3.97
N ALA A 75 19.13 -9.27 5.09
CA ALA A 75 17.89 -8.69 5.62
C ALA A 75 17.20 -7.79 4.58
N ALA A 76 17.93 -6.88 3.92
CA ALA A 76 17.35 -6.00 2.90
C ALA A 76 16.78 -6.78 1.70
N ARG A 77 17.43 -7.88 1.29
CA ARG A 77 16.94 -8.75 0.21
C ARG A 77 15.66 -9.47 0.62
N TRP A 78 15.64 -10.06 1.81
CA TRP A 78 14.46 -10.72 2.35
C TRP A 78 13.28 -9.77 2.53
N GLU A 79 13.50 -8.56 3.08
CA GLU A 79 12.46 -7.55 3.19
C GLU A 79 11.92 -7.12 1.82
N SER A 80 12.79 -7.04 0.82
CA SER A 80 12.41 -6.74 -0.56
C SER A 80 11.48 -7.84 -1.08
N GLU A 81 11.83 -9.11 -0.90
CA GLU A 81 10.98 -10.24 -1.28
C GLU A 81 9.61 -10.20 -0.59
N MET A 82 9.58 -9.91 0.72
CA MET A 82 8.34 -9.75 1.48
C MET A 82 7.47 -8.62 0.95
N ARG A 83 8.06 -7.45 0.64
CA ARG A 83 7.34 -6.34 0.01
C ARG A 83 6.73 -6.75 -1.33
N GLY A 84 7.46 -7.53 -2.14
CA GLY A 84 6.97 -8.10 -3.40
C GLY A 84 5.72 -8.96 -3.20
N GLN A 85 5.72 -9.84 -2.20
CA GLN A 85 4.57 -10.69 -1.88
C GLN A 85 3.36 -9.88 -1.39
N VAL A 86 3.57 -8.90 -0.51
CA VAL A 86 2.51 -7.99 -0.05
C VAL A 86 1.88 -7.25 -1.23
N MET A 87 2.69 -6.74 -2.17
CA MET A 87 2.18 -6.08 -3.37
C MET A 87 1.31 -7.02 -4.21
N GLN A 88 1.71 -8.28 -4.39
CA GLN A 88 0.92 -9.26 -5.14
C GLN A 88 -0.41 -9.59 -4.45
N GLN A 89 -0.41 -9.76 -3.13
CA GLN A 89 -1.63 -9.97 -2.36
C GLN A 89 -2.57 -8.78 -2.46
N PHE A 90 -2.03 -7.56 -2.41
CA PHE A 90 -2.82 -6.33 -2.57
C PHE A 90 -3.50 -6.25 -3.94
N VAL A 91 -2.82 -6.66 -5.02
CA VAL A 91 -3.43 -6.72 -6.36
C VAL A 91 -4.65 -7.65 -6.35
N GLY A 92 -4.53 -8.84 -5.73
CA GLY A 92 -5.67 -9.77 -5.58
C GLY A 92 -6.81 -9.17 -4.75
N TYR A 93 -6.48 -8.47 -3.67
CA TYR A 93 -7.46 -7.78 -2.83
C TYR A 93 -8.23 -6.67 -3.57
N ILE A 94 -7.57 -5.92 -4.45
CA ILE A 94 -8.24 -4.91 -5.28
C ILE A 94 -9.16 -5.57 -6.32
N ALA A 95 -8.72 -6.66 -6.95
CA ALA A 95 -9.58 -7.42 -7.87
C ALA A 95 -10.85 -7.90 -7.18
N GLN A 96 -10.73 -8.41 -5.94
CA GLN A 96 -11.89 -8.80 -5.13
C GLN A 96 -12.76 -7.59 -4.74
N CYS A 97 -12.15 -6.46 -4.38
CA CYS A 97 -12.90 -5.24 -4.08
C CYS A 97 -13.86 -4.91 -5.22
N TYR A 98 -13.37 -4.91 -6.45
CA TYR A 98 -14.15 -4.58 -7.65
C TYR A 98 -15.25 -5.59 -7.96
N ALA A 99 -15.09 -6.85 -7.58
CA ALA A 99 -16.15 -7.86 -7.70
C ALA A 99 -17.30 -7.62 -6.70
N GLU A 100 -17.02 -7.03 -5.54
CA GLU A 100 -17.94 -6.99 -4.39
C GLU A 100 -18.47 -5.59 -4.04
N ASN A 101 -17.83 -4.53 -4.52
CA ASN A 101 -18.08 -3.16 -4.06
C ASN A 101 -18.27 -2.17 -5.22
N LYS A 102 -18.64 -0.92 -4.87
CA LYS A 102 -18.73 0.19 -5.82
C LYS A 102 -17.35 0.51 -6.41
N ALA A 103 -17.32 0.69 -7.74
CA ALA A 103 -16.09 0.94 -8.50
C ALA A 103 -15.28 2.13 -7.97
N ASP A 104 -15.92 3.24 -7.60
CA ASP A 104 -15.23 4.44 -7.10
C ASP A 104 -14.49 4.18 -5.77
N LEU A 105 -15.08 3.39 -4.87
CA LEU A 105 -14.45 3.07 -3.58
C LEU A 105 -13.20 2.20 -3.79
N CYS A 106 -13.26 1.26 -4.73
CA CYS A 106 -12.12 0.41 -5.07
C CYS A 106 -11.03 1.19 -5.81
N ALA A 107 -11.39 2.14 -6.67
CA ALA A 107 -10.43 3.02 -7.33
C ALA A 107 -9.64 3.84 -6.29
N TYR A 108 -10.33 4.44 -5.32
CA TYR A 108 -9.69 5.21 -4.25
C TYR A 108 -8.76 4.33 -3.41
N ARG A 109 -9.19 3.10 -3.10
CA ARG A 109 -8.42 2.14 -2.32
C ARG A 109 -7.15 1.70 -3.07
N ASP A 110 -7.27 1.41 -4.36
CA ASP A 110 -6.17 1.00 -5.22
C ASP A 110 -5.11 2.11 -5.33
N ILE A 111 -5.55 3.34 -5.65
CA ILE A 111 -4.67 4.53 -5.71
C ILE A 111 -3.94 4.74 -4.38
N ALA A 112 -4.66 4.66 -3.26
CA ALA A 112 -4.09 4.84 -1.94
C ALA A 112 -3.07 3.74 -1.59
N GLY A 113 -3.41 2.47 -1.78
CA GLY A 113 -2.51 1.35 -1.49
C GLY A 113 -1.24 1.40 -2.34
N ARG A 114 -1.37 1.71 -3.63
CA ARG A 114 -0.23 1.93 -4.51
C ARG A 114 0.66 3.08 -4.06
N SER A 115 0.07 4.17 -3.55
CA SER A 115 0.82 5.31 -2.99
C SER A 115 1.64 4.91 -1.76
N ILE A 116 1.02 4.14 -0.85
CA ILE A 116 1.65 3.64 0.37
C ILE A 116 2.83 2.74 0.01
N MET A 117 2.63 1.77 -0.87
CA MET A 117 3.68 0.84 -1.28
C MET A 117 4.82 1.54 -2.03
N ARG A 118 4.52 2.52 -2.90
CA ARG A 118 5.57 3.33 -3.53
C ARG A 118 6.45 4.00 -2.48
N LYS A 119 5.85 4.65 -1.49
CA LYS A 119 6.58 5.31 -0.41
C LYS A 119 7.44 4.33 0.38
N ALA A 120 6.93 3.13 0.65
CA ALA A 120 7.69 2.08 1.33
C ALA A 120 8.92 1.64 0.52
N LEU A 121 8.79 1.48 -0.81
CA LEU A 121 9.92 1.16 -1.69
C LEU A 121 10.95 2.30 -1.73
N GLU A 122 10.49 3.54 -1.87
CA GLU A 122 11.36 4.73 -1.87
C GLU A 122 12.14 4.87 -0.55
N GLN A 123 11.48 4.69 0.59
CA GLN A 123 12.09 4.79 1.92
C GLN A 123 13.15 3.70 2.17
N SER A 124 12.98 2.52 1.58
CA SER A 124 13.92 1.41 1.69
C SER A 124 14.96 1.39 0.56
N ASN A 125 14.93 2.37 -0.36
CA ASN A 125 15.71 2.39 -1.61
C ASN A 125 15.56 1.08 -2.42
N ASP A 126 14.40 0.45 -2.31
CA ASP A 126 14.06 -0.78 -2.99
C ASP A 126 13.74 -0.47 -4.46
N LYS A 127 14.40 -1.17 -5.38
CA LYS A 127 14.28 -0.95 -6.83
C LYS A 127 13.22 -1.84 -7.48
N GLN A 128 12.48 -2.61 -6.70
CA GLN A 128 11.37 -3.39 -7.23
C GLN A 128 10.35 -2.51 -7.96
N PRO A 129 9.75 -3.01 -9.06
CA PRO A 129 8.69 -2.30 -9.73
C PRO A 129 7.46 -2.22 -8.81
N ILE A 130 6.87 -1.03 -8.73
CA ILE A 130 5.60 -0.84 -8.02
C ILE A 130 4.48 -1.61 -8.75
N MET A 131 3.54 -2.19 -7.98
CA MET A 131 2.35 -2.83 -8.55
C MET A 131 1.57 -1.89 -9.49
N PRO A 132 1.03 -2.42 -10.61
CA PRO A 132 0.17 -1.65 -11.50
C PRO A 132 -1.16 -1.32 -10.81
N LEU A 133 -1.83 -0.25 -11.26
CA LEU A 133 -3.22 -0.01 -10.92
C LEU A 133 -4.12 -1.04 -11.62
N HIS A 134 -5.26 -1.38 -11.01
CA HIS A 134 -6.27 -2.23 -11.62
C HIS A 134 -6.85 -1.57 -12.89
N GLU A 135 -7.26 -2.38 -13.88
CA GLU A 135 -7.76 -1.89 -15.18
C GLU A 135 -8.97 -0.93 -15.03
N GLN A 136 -9.86 -1.23 -14.07
CA GLN A 136 -11.02 -0.38 -13.80
C GLN A 136 -10.61 0.93 -13.12
N THR A 137 -9.56 0.93 -12.30
CA THR A 137 -9.00 2.17 -11.73
C THR A 137 -8.37 3.01 -12.82
N GLN A 138 -7.61 2.40 -13.74
CA GLN A 138 -7.04 3.11 -14.89
C GLN A 138 -8.14 3.74 -15.76
N SER A 139 -9.17 2.96 -16.11
CA SER A 139 -10.32 3.42 -16.90
C SER A 139 -11.06 4.57 -16.20
N TRP A 140 -11.23 4.45 -14.88
CA TRP A 140 -11.86 5.48 -14.04
C TRP A 140 -11.06 6.79 -14.05
N ILE A 141 -9.73 6.73 -13.96
CA ILE A 141 -8.87 7.92 -14.07
C ILE A 141 -9.05 8.57 -15.45
N THR A 142 -9.03 7.77 -16.52
CA THR A 142 -9.17 8.29 -17.89
C THR A 142 -10.52 8.98 -18.12
N SER A 143 -11.62 8.38 -17.66
CA SER A 143 -12.96 8.97 -17.83
C SER A 143 -13.11 10.29 -17.07
N HIS A 144 -12.56 10.38 -15.86
CA HIS A 144 -12.59 11.61 -15.05
C HIS A 144 -11.67 12.71 -15.60
N GLN A 145 -10.60 12.34 -16.31
CA GLN A 145 -9.76 13.32 -17.01
C GLN A 145 -10.47 13.93 -18.23
N GLN A 146 -11.22 13.13 -18.99
CA GLN A 146 -11.97 13.60 -20.16
C GLN A 146 -13.09 14.57 -19.79
N GLN A 147 -13.87 14.27 -18.73
CA GLN A 147 -14.95 15.14 -18.26
C GLN A 147 -14.45 16.54 -17.80
N ALA A 148 -13.22 16.62 -17.27
CA ALA A 148 -12.63 17.89 -16.86
C ALA A 148 -12.17 18.75 -18.04
N VAL A 149 -11.84 18.15 -19.18
CA VAL A 149 -11.47 18.88 -20.41
C VAL A 149 -12.70 19.38 -21.15
N GLU A 150 -13.84 18.70 -21.02
CA GLU A 150 -15.12 19.12 -21.62
C GLU A 150 -15.83 20.25 -20.84
N THR A 151 -15.37 20.55 -19.62
CA THR A 151 -15.93 21.60 -18.75
C THR A 151 -15.11 22.89 -18.70
N GLU A 152 -14.02 22.98 -19.47
CA GLU A 152 -13.25 24.21 -19.76
C GLU A 152 -13.61 24.79 -21.14
#